data_AF-A0A831X2M2-F1
#
_entry.id   AF-A0A831X2M2-F1
#
_cell.length_a   1.000
_cell.length_b   1.000
_cell.length_c   1.000
_cell.angle_alpha   90.00
_cell.angle_beta   90.00
_cell.angle_gamma   90.00
#
_symmetry.space_group_name_H-M   'P 1'
#
loop_
_entity.id
_entity.type
_entity.pdbx_description
1 polymer ?
#
loop_
_entity_poly.entity_id
_entity_poly.type
_entity_poly.pdbx_seq_one_letter_code
_entity_poly.pdbx_strand_id
1 'polypeptide(L)'
;MSHSILQKTSSLQAEAIVNEWPITNLGDRLVAYWPQLNEKDNIWRVPVLLVYPKSRPLGIVGEFQVDASTGQIVSHTPAEEIHTKARKLYETSGSGARAPSKQFYF
;
A
#
# COMPACT_ATOMS: atom_id res chain seq x y z
N MET A 1 -24.39 -17.90 -24.79
CA MET A 1 -24.30 -16.92 -23.69
C MET A 1 -23.22 -17.38 -22.74
N SER A 2 -22.04 -16.74 -22.75
CA SER A 2 -20.95 -17.11 -21.86
C SER A 2 -21.21 -16.53 -20.48
N HIS A 3 -21.47 -17.39 -19.49
CA HIS A 3 -21.41 -16.99 -18.09
C HIS A 3 -19.94 -16.76 -17.74
N SER A 4 -19.49 -15.51 -17.81
CA SER A 4 -18.22 -15.10 -17.22
C SER A 4 -18.31 -15.40 -15.73
N ILE A 5 -17.65 -16.46 -15.27
CA ILE A 5 -17.45 -16.71 -13.84
C ILE A 5 -16.59 -15.54 -13.36
N LEU A 6 -17.20 -14.51 -12.77
CA LEU A 6 -16.48 -13.43 -12.10
C LEU A 6 -15.69 -14.08 -10.97
N GLN A 7 -14.41 -14.38 -11.22
CA GLN A 7 -13.51 -14.78 -10.15
C GLN A 7 -13.41 -13.59 -9.20
N LYS A 8 -13.96 -13.77 -7.99
CA LYS A 8 -13.79 -12.79 -6.92
C LYS A 8 -12.31 -12.61 -6.63
N THR A 9 -11.92 -11.36 -6.42
CA THR A 9 -10.56 -10.97 -6.06
C THR A 9 -10.19 -11.63 -4.74
N SER A 10 -9.15 -12.45 -4.76
CA SER A 10 -8.53 -13.04 -3.57
C SER A 10 -7.70 -12.02 -2.79
N SER A 11 -7.33 -12.35 -1.55
CA SER A 11 -6.42 -11.52 -0.76
C SER A 11 -5.09 -11.27 -1.49
N LEU A 12 -4.50 -12.31 -2.08
CA LEU A 12 -3.24 -12.19 -2.81
C LEU A 12 -3.36 -11.27 -4.04
N GLN A 13 -4.50 -11.33 -4.75
CA GLN A 13 -4.76 -10.41 -5.86
C GLN A 13 -4.93 -8.97 -5.37
N ALA A 14 -5.66 -8.75 -4.27
CA ALA A 14 -5.80 -7.41 -3.68
C ALA A 14 -4.43 -6.83 -3.25
N GLU A 15 -3.55 -7.66 -2.68
CA GLU A 15 -2.18 -7.27 -2.34
C GLU A 15 -1.38 -6.87 -3.59
N ALA A 16 -1.42 -7.67 -4.65
CA ALA A 16 -0.72 -7.39 -5.90
C ALA A 16 -1.20 -6.09 -6.56
N ILE A 17 -2.52 -5.87 -6.60
CA ILE A 17 -3.15 -4.65 -7.14
C ILE A 17 -2.67 -3.42 -6.36
N VAL A 18 -2.59 -3.52 -5.03
CA VAL A 18 -2.12 -2.42 -4.19
C VAL A 18 -0.62 -2.24 -4.24
N ASN A 19 0.18 -3.26 -4.55
CA ASN A 19 1.62 -3.10 -4.77
C ASN A 19 1.95 -2.35 -6.07
N GLU A 20 1.11 -2.48 -7.10
CA GLU A 20 1.34 -1.83 -8.41
C GLU A 20 1.16 -0.31 -8.34
N TRP A 21 0.21 0.17 -7.53
CA TRP A 21 -0.12 1.60 -7.48
C TRP A 21 1.00 2.47 -6.88
N PRO A 22 1.64 2.14 -5.74
CA PRO A 22 2.75 2.93 -5.19
C PRO A 22 3.95 2.97 -6.12
N ILE A 23 4.27 1.87 -6.81
CA ILE A 23 5.41 1.83 -7.76
C ILE A 23 5.27 2.90 -8.84
N THR A 24 4.04 3.12 -9.30
CA THR A 24 3.74 4.09 -10.37
C THR A 24 3.52 5.53 -9.86
N ASN A 25 3.17 5.72 -8.59
CA ASN A 25 2.74 7.03 -8.07
C ASN A 25 3.63 7.62 -6.96
N LEU A 26 4.27 6.78 -6.14
CA LEU A 26 4.94 7.20 -4.90
C LEU A 26 6.37 6.63 -4.72
N GLY A 27 6.78 5.63 -5.50
CA GLY A 27 8.08 4.99 -5.43
C GLY A 27 8.06 3.56 -4.88
N ASP A 28 9.26 2.99 -4.71
CA ASP A 28 9.51 1.55 -4.51
C ASP A 28 9.62 1.10 -3.04
N ARG A 29 9.50 2.03 -2.08
CA ARG A 29 9.64 1.75 -0.64
C ARG A 29 8.32 1.47 0.07
N LEU A 30 7.24 1.35 -0.68
CA LEU A 30 5.91 1.11 -0.16
C LEU A 30 5.46 -0.28 -0.59
N VAL A 31 4.94 -1.05 0.36
CA VAL A 31 4.45 -2.41 0.10
C VAL A 31 3.10 -2.60 0.77
N ALA A 32 2.19 -3.26 0.07
CA ALA A 32 0.95 -3.76 0.63
C ALA A 32 1.24 -4.70 1.81
N TYR A 33 0.39 -4.63 2.82
CA TYR A 33 0.38 -5.52 3.96
C TYR A 33 -0.90 -6.36 3.93
N TRP A 34 -1.12 -7.14 4.99
CA TRP A 34 -2.16 -8.14 5.08
C TRP A 34 -3.56 -7.60 4.73
N PRO A 35 -4.15 -8.01 3.60
CA PRO A 35 -5.51 -7.62 3.22
C PRO A 35 -6.56 -8.19 4.18
N GLN A 36 -7.54 -7.35 4.53
CA GLN A 36 -8.68 -7.74 5.36
C GLN A 36 -9.98 -7.54 4.59
N LEU A 37 -10.75 -8.62 4.41
CA LEU A 37 -12.04 -8.54 3.74
C LEU A 37 -13.07 -7.99 4.72
N ASN A 38 -13.71 -6.90 4.33
CA ASN A 38 -14.96 -6.47 4.91
C ASN A 38 -16.10 -7.11 4.11
N GLU A 39 -16.64 -8.22 4.61
CA GLU A 39 -17.68 -8.99 3.92
C GLU A 39 -18.97 -8.20 3.71
N LYS A 40 -19.31 -7.30 4.63
CA LYS A 40 -20.54 -6.48 4.56
C LYS A 40 -20.53 -5.55 3.35
N ASP A 41 -19.39 -4.93 3.10
CA ASP A 41 -19.24 -3.94 2.03
C ASP A 41 -18.56 -4.55 0.78
N ASN A 42 -18.18 -5.84 0.84
CA ASN A 42 -17.46 -6.57 -0.21
C ASN A 42 -16.19 -5.84 -0.68
N ILE A 43 -15.42 -5.33 0.28
CA ILE A 43 -14.21 -4.53 0.05
C ILE A 43 -13.03 -5.15 0.79
N TRP A 44 -11.91 -5.33 0.10
CA TRP A 44 -10.61 -5.57 0.71
C TRP A 44 -10.04 -4.26 1.23
N ARG A 45 -9.72 -4.20 2.51
CA ARG A 45 -8.87 -3.15 3.10
C ARG A 45 -7.44 -3.64 3.11
N VAL A 46 -6.55 -2.88 2.49
CA VAL A 46 -5.15 -3.26 2.31
C VAL A 46 -4.27 -2.15 2.88
N PRO A 47 -3.68 -2.35 4.08
CA PRO A 47 -2.73 -1.39 4.62
C PRO A 47 -1.46 -1.35 3.79
N VAL A 48 -0.76 -0.22 3.76
CA VAL A 48 0.53 -0.04 3.07
C VAL A 48 1.60 0.34 4.08
N LEU A 49 2.71 -0.39 4.06
CA LEU A 49 3.87 -0.19 4.93
C LEU A 49 4.98 0.58 4.22
N LEU A 50 5.69 1.41 4.98
CA LEU A 50 7.00 1.91 4.58
C LEU A 50 8.09 0.89 4.94
N VAL A 51 8.87 0.47 3.95
CA VAL A 51 9.92 -0.54 4.11
C VAL A 51 11.28 -0.04 3.66
N TYR A 52 12.33 -0.51 4.34
CA TYR A 52 13.72 -0.33 3.94
C TYR A 52 14.44 -1.67 4.05
N PRO A 53 15.25 -2.08 3.05
CA PRO A 53 15.85 -3.42 3.03
C PRO A 53 16.70 -3.77 4.26
N LYS A 54 17.28 -2.77 4.94
CA LYS A 54 18.19 -2.96 6.08
C LYS A 54 17.50 -2.79 7.44
N SER A 55 16.20 -2.56 7.48
CA SER A 55 15.45 -2.39 8.73
C SER A 55 14.16 -3.20 8.71
N ARG A 56 13.53 -3.31 9.88
CA ARG A 56 12.13 -3.73 9.94
C ARG A 56 11.26 -2.67 9.21
N PRO A 57 10.06 -3.04 8.73
CA PRO A 57 9.08 -2.06 8.27
C PRO A 57 8.89 -0.96 9.31
N LEU A 58 8.89 0.29 8.87
CA LEU A 58 8.81 1.45 9.77
C LEU A 58 7.39 1.72 10.25
N GLY A 59 6.37 1.20 9.57
CA GLY A 59 4.97 1.29 9.97
C GLY A 59 4.02 1.50 8.79
N ILE A 60 2.73 1.53 9.10
CA ILE A 60 1.65 1.76 8.13
C ILE A 60 1.60 3.26 7.79
N VAL A 61 1.59 3.58 6.50
CA VAL A 61 1.53 4.95 5.98
C VAL A 61 0.20 5.26 5.29
N GLY A 62 -0.57 4.24 4.93
CA GLY A 62 -1.86 4.40 4.27
C GLY A 62 -2.65 3.10 4.22
N GLU A 63 -3.85 3.20 3.68
CA GLU A 63 -4.76 2.09 3.40
C GLU A 63 -5.37 2.29 2.00
N PHE A 64 -5.57 1.18 1.31
CA PHE A 64 -6.27 1.09 0.03
C PHE A 64 -7.52 0.24 0.21
N GLN A 65 -8.57 0.60 -0.52
CA GLN A 65 -9.80 -0.17 -0.60
C GLN A 65 -9.94 -0.72 -2.02
N VAL A 66 -10.04 -2.04 -2.13
CA VAL A 66 -10.20 -2.75 -3.41
C VAL A 66 -11.55 -3.45 -3.41
N ASP A 67 -12.36 -3.23 -4.44
CA ASP A 67 -13.62 -3.93 -4.62
C ASP A 67 -13.36 -5.44 -4.84
N ALA A 68 -13.94 -6.29 -4.00
CA ALA A 68 -13.64 -7.72 -4.01
C ALA A 68 -14.26 -8.46 -5.22
N SER A 69 -15.20 -7.85 -5.94
CA SER A 69 -15.82 -8.44 -7.13
C SER A 69 -15.04 -8.12 -8.41
N THR A 70 -14.44 -6.93 -8.48
CA THR A 70 -13.85 -6.37 -9.71
C THR A 70 -12.34 -6.21 -9.65
N GLY A 71 -11.76 -6.18 -8.44
CA GLY A 71 -10.34 -5.90 -8.25
C GLY A 71 -9.97 -4.42 -8.47
N GLN A 72 -10.94 -3.53 -8.61
CA GLN A 72 -10.65 -2.10 -8.79
C GLN A 72 -10.38 -1.42 -7.45
N ILE A 73 -9.38 -0.53 -7.41
CA ILE A 73 -9.15 0.37 -6.27
C ILE A 73 -10.30 1.39 -6.27
N VAL A 74 -11.13 1.36 -5.23
CA VAL A 74 -12.29 2.26 -5.08
C VAL A 74 -11.96 3.49 -4.25
N SER A 75 -10.99 3.39 -3.35
CA SER A 75 -10.45 4.52 -2.60
C SER A 75 -9.08 4.19 -2.04
N HIS A 76 -8.32 5.22 -1.68
CA HIS A 76 -7.07 5.07 -0.95
C HIS A 76 -6.74 6.32 -0.15
N THR A 77 -5.82 6.19 0.79
CA THR A 77 -5.23 7.35 1.48
C THR A 77 -4.57 8.27 0.46
N PRO A 78 -4.80 9.60 0.48
CA PRO A 78 -4.20 10.52 -0.48
C PRO A 78 -2.66 10.43 -0.49
N ALA A 79 -2.06 10.59 -1.67
CA ALA A 79 -0.60 10.54 -1.87
C ALA A 79 0.17 11.46 -0.91
N GLU A 80 -0.27 12.72 -0.78
CA GLU A 80 0.34 13.70 0.12
C GLU A 80 0.32 13.27 1.59
N GLU A 81 -0.77 12.61 2.01
CA GLU A 81 -0.89 12.10 3.38
C GLU A 81 0.04 10.89 3.59
N ILE A 82 0.14 10.00 2.60
CA ILE A 82 1.09 8.88 2.61
C ILE A 82 2.51 9.41 2.72
N HIS A 83 2.90 10.40 1.92
CA HIS A 83 4.24 11.02 1.99
C HIS A 83 4.51 11.68 3.34
N THR A 84 3.54 12.44 3.86
CA THR A 84 3.65 13.10 5.16
C THR A 84 3.88 12.08 6.28
N LYS A 85 3.10 11.00 6.28
CA LYS A 85 3.26 9.90 7.25
C LYS A 85 4.58 9.16 7.06
N ALA A 86 4.97 8.86 5.83
CA ALA A 86 6.22 8.18 5.51
C ALA A 86 7.44 8.98 5.98
N ARG A 87 7.44 10.30 5.73
CA ARG A 87 8.49 11.22 6.19
C ARG A 87 8.58 11.22 7.71
N LYS A 88 7.43 11.35 8.40
CA LYS A 88 7.38 11.34 9.86
C LYS A 88 7.92 10.04 10.45
N LEU A 89 7.53 8.88 9.92
CA LEU A 89 8.04 7.57 10.37
C LEU A 89 9.55 7.43 10.13
N TYR A 90 10.03 7.93 9.00
CA TYR A 90 11.44 7.90 8.68
C TYR A 90 12.27 8.73 9.66
N GLU A 91 11.84 9.97 9.95
CA GLU A 91 12.50 10.88 10.90
C GLU A 91 12.53 10.32 12.32
N THR A 92 11.43 9.70 12.78
CA THR A 92 11.35 9.16 14.14
C THR A 92 12.03 7.80 14.33
N SER A 93 12.23 7.04 13.25
CA SER A 93 12.88 5.70 13.33
C SER A 93 14.39 5.73 13.60
N GLY A 94 15.02 6.91 13.66
CA GLY A 94 16.48 7.04 13.73
C GLY A 94 17.20 6.67 12.42
N SER A 95 16.48 6.16 11.40
CA SER A 95 17.01 5.92 10.05
C SER A 95 17.46 7.22 9.36
N GLY A 96 16.86 8.35 9.74
CA GLY A 96 17.29 9.70 9.35
C GLY A 96 18.78 10.00 9.59
N ALA A 97 19.41 9.35 10.58
CA ALA A 97 20.82 9.54 10.92
C ALA A 97 21.79 8.63 10.13
N ARG A 98 21.30 7.64 9.36
CA ARG A 98 22.13 6.65 8.64
C ARG A 98 21.96 6.65 7.11
N ALA A 99 21.12 7.51 6.54
CA ALA A 99 20.99 7.59 5.08
C ALA A 99 22.08 8.46 4.44
N PRO A 100 22.56 8.10 3.24
CA PRO A 100 23.43 8.96 2.45
C PRO A 100 22.74 10.30 2.15
N SER A 101 23.54 11.35 2.18
CA SER A 101 23.15 12.74 1.97
C SER A 101 22.33 12.94 0.68
N LYS A 102 21.17 13.58 0.85
CA LYS A 102 20.43 14.43 -0.12
C LYS A 102 20.41 13.96 -1.57
N GLN A 103 19.32 13.31 -2.00
CA GLN A 103 18.57 13.66 -3.24
C GLN A 103 17.45 12.68 -3.64
N PHE A 104 17.20 11.60 -2.89
CA PHE A 104 16.16 10.63 -3.26
C PHE A 104 15.07 10.57 -2.19
N TYR A 105 14.16 11.53 -2.21
CA TYR A 105 12.88 11.40 -1.50
C TYR A 105 11.76 11.74 -2.47
N PHE A 106 11.14 10.66 -2.97
CA PHE A 106 9.89 10.60 -3.71
C PHE A 106 9.90 11.30 -5.07
#